data_AF-A0A6A6KZT6-F1
#
_entry.id   AF-A0A6A6KZT6-F1
#
_cell.length_a   1.000
_cell.length_b   1.000
_cell.length_c   1.000
_cell.angle_alpha   90.00
_cell.angle_beta   90.00
_cell.angle_gamma   90.00
#
_symmetry.space_group_name_H-M   'P 1'
#
loop_
_entity.id
_entity.type
_entity.pdbx_description
1 polymer ?
#
loop_
_entity_poly.entity_id
_entity_poly.type
_entity_poly.pdbx_seq_one_letter_code
_entity_poly.pdbx_strand_id
1 'polypeptide(L)'
;MKTKTKRSKRKLGLPSVFLLCSLFFLAGFYASTFLSQDVPIIRPGLRMLEVAEGDLDAMPHGVTGESSAETIPFQVLSWKPRAVYFPNFATPEQCKSIIEMAKSRLKPSTLAL
;
A
#
# COMPACT_ATOMS: atom_id res chain seq x y z
N MET A 1 -30.32 66.93 7.09
CA MET A 1 -28.89 66.72 6.74
C MET A 1 -28.67 65.23 6.52
N LYS A 2 -28.47 64.76 5.28
CA LYS A 2 -28.25 63.32 4.97
C LYS A 2 -26.79 63.10 4.58
N THR A 3 -25.99 62.60 5.50
CA THR A 3 -24.61 62.17 5.22
C THR A 3 -24.65 60.83 4.50
N LYS A 4 -24.22 60.81 3.24
CA LYS A 4 -24.08 59.59 2.44
C LYS A 4 -22.76 58.91 2.80
N THR A 5 -22.82 57.70 3.34
CA THR A 5 -21.66 56.84 3.60
C THR A 5 -20.97 56.48 2.27
N LYS A 6 -19.72 56.91 2.10
CA LYS A 6 -18.89 56.56 0.93
C LYS A 6 -18.50 55.08 1.01
N ARG A 7 -19.12 54.24 0.17
CA ARG A 7 -18.69 52.86 -0.07
C ARG A 7 -17.35 52.86 -0.81
N SER A 8 -16.26 52.60 -0.09
CA SER A 8 -14.91 52.46 -0.66
C SER A 8 -14.85 51.23 -1.56
N LYS A 9 -14.95 51.42 -2.88
CA LYS A 9 -14.66 50.37 -3.87
C LYS A 9 -13.13 50.15 -3.90
N ARG A 10 -12.62 49.25 -3.05
CA ARG A 10 -11.22 48.79 -3.15
C ARG A 10 -11.08 48.05 -4.49
N LYS A 11 -10.41 48.67 -5.45
CA LYS A 11 -9.97 48.00 -6.68
C LYS A 11 -8.85 47.04 -6.27
N LEU A 12 -9.20 45.78 -5.98
CA LEU A 12 -8.22 44.72 -5.79
C LEU A 12 -7.43 44.63 -7.09
N GLY A 13 -6.19 45.11 -7.07
CA GLY A 13 -5.33 45.10 -8.26
C GLY A 13 -5.10 43.65 -8.70
N LEU A 14 -4.91 43.46 -10.01
CA LEU A 14 -4.58 42.15 -10.59
C LEU A 14 -3.53 41.36 -9.77
N PRO A 15 -2.45 41.97 -9.24
CA PRO A 15 -1.47 41.25 -8.41
C PRO A 15 -2.06 40.70 -7.10
N SER A 16 -3.00 41.42 -6.48
CA SER A 16 -3.66 40.96 -5.26
C SER A 16 -4.54 39.74 -5.50
N VAL A 17 -5.15 39.63 -6.68
CA VAL A 17 -5.94 38.45 -7.07
C VAL A 17 -5.02 37.24 -7.27
N PHE A 18 -3.89 37.42 -7.96
CA PHE A 18 -2.91 36.35 -8.14
C PHE A 18 -2.34 35.85 -6.80
N LEU A 19 -2.00 36.77 -5.89
CA LEU A 19 -1.52 36.40 -4.56
C LEU A 19 -2.59 35.64 -3.77
N LEU A 20 -3.85 36.09 -3.81
CA LEU A 20 -4.95 35.42 -3.13
C LEU A 20 -5.18 34.00 -3.70
N CYS A 21 -5.19 33.87 -5.04
CA CYS A 21 -5.32 32.57 -5.71
C CYS A 21 -4.17 31.61 -5.38
N SER A 22 -2.92 32.10 -5.39
CA SER A 22 -1.77 31.29 -5.00
C SER A 22 -1.89 30.81 -3.56
N LEU A 23 -2.26 31.69 -2.62
CA LEU A 23 -2.44 31.31 -1.22
C LEU A 23 -3.51 30.22 -1.03
N PHE A 24 -4.66 30.34 -1.70
CA PHE A 24 -5.69 29.29 -1.66
C PHE A 24 -5.25 27.98 -2.31
N PHE A 25 -4.49 28.06 -3.41
CA PHE A 25 -3.93 26.88 -4.06
C PHE A 25 -2.93 26.13 -3.17
N LEU A 26 -1.97 26.85 -2.58
CA LEU A 26 -1.01 26.26 -1.65
C LEU A 26 -1.72 25.69 -0.41
N ALA A 27 -2.66 26.43 0.19
CA ALA A 27 -3.43 25.96 1.34
C ALA A 27 -4.23 24.69 1.02
N GLY A 28 -4.90 24.63 -0.15
CA GLY A 28 -5.64 23.46 -0.61
C GLY A 28 -4.72 22.27 -0.93
N PHE A 29 -3.57 22.52 -1.54
CA PHE A 29 -2.56 21.50 -1.81
C PHE A 29 -2.04 20.88 -0.51
N TYR A 30 -1.64 21.71 0.46
CA TYR A 30 -1.15 21.21 1.74
C TYR A 30 -2.24 20.53 2.57
N ALA A 31 -3.46 21.08 2.61
CA ALA A 31 -4.59 20.43 3.29
C ALA A 31 -4.92 19.07 2.67
N SER A 32 -4.85 18.96 1.34
CA SER A 32 -4.99 17.68 0.63
C SER A 32 -3.88 16.71 1.00
N THR A 33 -2.61 17.14 1.09
CA THR A 33 -1.52 16.25 1.50
C THR A 33 -1.63 15.78 2.96
N PHE A 34 -2.21 16.59 3.85
CA PHE A 34 -2.47 16.20 5.25
C PHE A 34 -3.62 15.20 5.36
N LEU A 35 -4.74 15.45 4.67
CA LEU A 35 -5.90 14.54 4.66
C LEU A 35 -5.63 13.26 3.85
N SER A 36 -4.76 13.33 2.84
CA SER A 36 -4.37 12.18 2.02
C SER A 36 -3.33 11.29 2.71
N GLN A 37 -2.92 11.57 3.96
CA GLN A 37 -2.24 10.55 4.77
C GLN A 37 -3.16 9.36 5.10
N ASP A 38 -4.49 9.53 5.02
CA ASP A 38 -5.48 8.44 5.12
C ASP A 38 -5.71 7.69 3.79
N VAL A 39 -5.00 8.06 2.72
CA VAL A 39 -4.94 7.28 1.49
C VAL A 39 -3.50 6.78 1.36
N PRO A 40 -3.26 5.46 1.32
CA PRO A 40 -1.89 4.96 1.27
C PRO A 40 -1.27 5.42 -0.04
N ILE A 41 -0.44 6.48 0.06
CA ILE A 41 0.51 6.90 -0.94
C ILE A 41 1.23 5.61 -1.33
N ILE A 42 1.01 5.15 -2.56
CA ILE A 42 1.79 4.07 -3.15
C ILE A 42 3.19 4.65 -3.40
N ARG A 43 3.94 4.84 -2.32
CA ARG A 43 5.38 4.89 -2.35
C ARG A 43 5.77 3.50 -2.86
N PRO A 44 6.51 3.35 -3.96
CA PRO A 44 7.16 2.09 -4.27
C PRO A 44 8.35 1.90 -3.29
N GLY A 45 8.09 2.08 -2.00
CA GLY A 45 8.90 1.48 -0.97
C GLY A 45 8.51 0.02 -0.99
N LEU A 46 9.51 -0.85 -1.16
CA LEU A 46 9.47 -2.23 -0.71
C LEU A 46 8.46 -2.35 0.44
N ARG A 47 7.26 -2.84 0.16
CA ARG A 47 6.31 -3.25 1.20
C ARG A 47 6.92 -4.52 1.78
N MET A 48 8.00 -4.36 2.54
CA MET A 48 8.25 -5.22 3.67
C MET A 48 6.93 -5.18 4.43
N LEU A 49 6.30 -6.35 4.57
CA LEU A 49 5.06 -6.52 5.28
C LEU A 49 5.21 -5.77 6.62
N GLU A 50 4.67 -4.56 6.71
CA GLU A 50 4.61 -3.80 7.95
C GLU A 50 3.64 -4.61 8.79
N VAL A 51 4.20 -5.53 9.59
CA VAL A 51 3.54 -6.05 10.78
C VAL A 51 3.20 -4.78 11.53
N ALA A 52 1.93 -4.40 11.47
CA ALA A 52 1.43 -3.29 12.26
C ALA A 52 1.85 -3.58 13.70
N GLU A 53 2.64 -2.69 14.32
CA GLU A 53 3.00 -2.73 15.74
C GLU A 53 1.79 -2.47 16.65
N GLY A 54 0.61 -2.94 16.26
CA GLY A 54 -0.56 -3.04 17.12
C GLY A 54 -0.86 -4.52 17.24
N ASP A 55 -0.67 -5.06 18.44
CA ASP A 55 -1.02 -6.40 18.92
C ASP A 55 -1.98 -7.13 17.96
N LEU A 56 -1.43 -7.67 16.88
CA LEU A 56 -2.20 -8.40 15.89
C LEU A 56 -2.41 -9.74 16.58
N ASP A 57 -3.60 -9.93 17.17
CA ASP A 57 -4.04 -11.22 17.70
C ASP A 57 -3.54 -12.31 16.76
N ALA A 58 -2.50 -13.02 17.19
CA ALA A 58 -1.80 -13.95 16.34
C ALA A 58 -2.83 -14.98 15.90
N MET A 59 -3.09 -15.06 14.59
CA MET A 59 -4.04 -16.03 14.07
C MET A 59 -3.62 -17.43 14.57
N PRO A 60 -4.57 -18.26 15.03
CA PRO A 60 -4.23 -19.57 15.56
C PRO A 60 -3.48 -20.38 14.49
N HIS A 61 -2.25 -20.79 14.82
CA HIS A 61 -1.43 -21.60 13.93
C HIS A 61 -2.06 -22.99 13.76
N GLY A 62 -1.90 -23.56 12.56
CA GLY A 62 -2.29 -24.95 12.30
C GLY A 62 -1.42 -25.94 13.08
N VAL A 63 -1.88 -27.18 13.22
CA VAL A 63 -1.20 -28.25 13.99
C VAL A 63 0.25 -28.49 13.52
N THR A 64 0.54 -28.26 12.24
CA THR A 64 1.87 -28.45 11.64
C THR A 64 2.56 -27.13 11.28
N GLY A 65 1.98 -25.98 11.64
CA GLY A 65 2.55 -24.67 11.36
C GLY A 65 3.52 -24.22 12.45
N GLU A 66 4.49 -23.38 12.08
CA GLU A 66 5.36 -22.72 13.04
C GLU A 66 4.56 -21.74 13.90
N SER A 67 4.92 -21.64 15.19
CA SER A 67 4.23 -20.80 16.17
C SER A 67 4.56 -19.31 16.07
N SER A 68 5.44 -18.93 15.15
CA SER A 68 5.88 -17.56 14.94
C SER A 68 5.88 -17.24 13.46
N ALA A 69 5.44 -16.03 13.11
CA ALA A 69 5.54 -15.53 11.75
C ALA A 69 6.97 -15.01 11.51
N GLU A 70 7.69 -15.63 10.60
CA GLU A 70 8.98 -15.13 10.13
C GLU A 70 8.82 -14.24 8.90
N THR A 71 9.67 -13.21 8.80
CA THR A 71 9.72 -12.35 7.62
C THR A 71 10.43 -13.08 6.48
N ILE A 72 9.66 -13.61 5.53
CA ILE A 72 10.22 -14.28 4.35
C ILE A 72 10.53 -13.24 3.26
N PRO A 73 11.76 -13.20 2.72
CA PRO A 73 12.08 -12.30 1.61
C PRO A 73 11.27 -12.67 0.36
N PHE A 74 10.81 -11.66 -0.39
CA PHE A 74 10.08 -11.87 -1.65
C PHE A 74 10.33 -10.76 -2.66
N GLN A 75 10.07 -11.07 -3.92
CA GLN A 75 10.09 -10.16 -5.06
C GLN A 75 8.70 -10.02 -5.65
N VAL A 76 8.24 -8.80 -5.92
CA VAL A 76 6.98 -8.57 -6.62
C VAL A 76 7.17 -8.71 -8.13
N LEU A 77 6.41 -9.60 -8.77
CA LEU A 77 6.47 -9.84 -10.22
C LEU A 77 5.36 -9.11 -10.98
N SER A 78 4.16 -9.05 -10.41
CA SER A 78 3.04 -8.32 -11.00
C SER A 78 2.05 -7.89 -9.92
N TRP A 79 1.39 -6.77 -10.13
CA TRP A 79 0.29 -6.29 -9.28
C TRP A 79 -1.08 -6.70 -9.81
N LYS A 80 -1.17 -7.00 -11.11
CA LYS A 80 -2.41 -7.42 -11.77
C LYS A 80 -2.12 -8.40 -12.92
N PRO A 81 -2.32 -9.73 -12.72
CA PRO A 81 -2.68 -10.37 -11.45
C PRO A 81 -1.59 -10.19 -10.39
N ARG A 82 -1.95 -10.24 -9.10
CA ARG A 82 -0.95 -10.15 -8.02
C ARG A 82 -0.08 -11.41 -8.05
N ALA A 83 1.22 -11.24 -8.24
CA ALA A 83 2.20 -12.31 -8.29
C ALA A 83 3.47 -11.91 -7.53
N VAL A 84 3.94 -12.79 -6.64
CA VAL A 84 5.15 -12.62 -5.84
C VAL A 84 6.02 -13.87 -5.93
N TYR A 85 7.33 -13.70 -5.89
CA TYR A 85 8.33 -14.76 -5.94
C TYR A 85 9.11 -14.81 -4.63
N PHE A 86 9.17 -15.99 -4.01
CA PHE A 86 9.92 -16.24 -2.78
C PHE A 86 11.22 -16.98 -3.12
N PRO A 87 12.38 -16.30 -3.17
CA PRO A 87 13.65 -16.95 -3.44
C PRO A 87 13.99 -17.93 -2.30
N ASN A 88 14.54 -19.09 -2.67
CA ASN A 88 15.00 -20.11 -1.71
C ASN A 88 13.92 -20.53 -0.69
N PHE A 89 12.65 -20.54 -1.09
CA PHE A 89 11.53 -20.84 -0.20
C PHE A 89 11.61 -22.24 0.43
N ALA A 90 12.14 -23.23 -0.30
CA ALA A 90 12.33 -24.58 0.18
C ALA A 90 13.77 -25.05 -0.08
N THR A 91 14.33 -25.82 0.85
CA THR A 91 15.66 -26.40 0.68
C THR A 91 15.63 -27.56 -0.33
N PRO A 92 16.76 -27.92 -0.94
CA PRO A 92 16.84 -29.08 -1.84
C PRO A 92 16.38 -30.39 -1.17
N GLU A 93 16.64 -30.56 0.12
CA GLU A 93 16.25 -31.74 0.91
C GLU A 93 14.73 -31.78 1.12
N GLN A 94 14.12 -30.64 1.43
CA GLN A 94 12.67 -30.51 1.54
C GLN A 94 11.99 -30.83 0.20
N CYS A 95 12.52 -30.28 -0.90
CA CYS A 95 12.04 -30.58 -2.26
C CYS A 95 12.11 -32.08 -2.56
N LYS A 96 13.23 -32.73 -2.24
CA LYS A 96 13.40 -34.18 -2.45
C LYS A 96 12.43 -35.01 -1.61
N SER A 97 12.24 -34.65 -0.34
CA SER A 97 11.29 -35.30 0.56
C SER A 97 9.86 -35.26 0.00
N ILE A 98 9.41 -34.09 -0.46
CA ILE A 98 8.08 -33.90 -1.06
C ILE A 98 7.94 -34.78 -2.32
N ILE A 99 8.96 -34.83 -3.17
CA ILE A 99 8.96 -35.68 -4.37
C ILE A 99 8.78 -37.15 -4.00
N GLU A 100 9.56 -37.68 -3.04
CA GLU A 100 9.46 -39.09 -2.63
C GLU A 100 8.08 -39.43 -2.05
N MET A 101 7.52 -38.55 -1.22
CA MET A 101 6.16 -38.72 -0.69
C MET A 101 5.10 -38.73 -1.80
N ALA A 102 5.22 -37.81 -2.77
CA ALA A 102 4.22 -37.63 -3.82
C ALA A 102 4.24 -38.76 -4.85
N LYS A 103 5.40 -39.31 -5.20
CA LYS A 103 5.58 -40.34 -6.26
C LYS A 103 4.57 -41.48 -6.20
N SER A 104 4.25 -41.98 -5.01
CA SER A 104 3.31 -43.10 -4.83
C SER A 104 1.84 -42.75 -5.13
N ARG A 105 1.50 -41.46 -5.23
CA ARG A 105 0.11 -40.96 -5.31
C ARG A 105 -0.19 -40.16 -6.57
N LEU A 106 0.82 -39.86 -7.39
CA LEU A 106 0.64 -39.07 -8.62
C LEU A 106 -0.22 -39.82 -9.65
N LYS A 107 -1.11 -39.09 -10.31
CA LYS A 107 -1.97 -39.58 -11.41
C LYS A 107 -1.94 -38.56 -12.56
N PRO A 108 -2.18 -39.00 -13.80
CA PRO A 108 -2.29 -38.07 -14.93
C PRO A 108 -3.34 -36.98 -14.70
N SER A 109 -3.02 -35.75 -15.08
CA SER A 109 -3.96 -34.62 -15.02
C SER A 109 -5.12 -34.86 -15.98
N THR A 110 -6.35 -34.69 -15.48
CA THR A 110 -7.58 -34.71 -16.30
C THR A 110 -7.85 -33.36 -16.96
N LEU A 111 -7.08 -32.34 -16.62
CA LEU A 111 -7.05 -31.03 -17.29
C LEU A 111 -6.28 -31.16 -18.61
N ALA A 112 -6.95 -31.72 -19.61
CA ALA A 112 -6.57 -31.60 -21.01
C ALA A 112 -7.49 -30.55 -21.64
N LEU A 113 -6.88 -29.51 -22.22
CA LEU A 113 -7.55 -28.54 -23.11
C LEU A 113 -7.75 -29.16 -24.49
#